data_AF-A0A645FTZ2-F1
#
_entry.id   AF-A0A645FTZ2-F1
#
_cell.length_a   1.000
_cell.length_b   1.000
_cell.length_c   1.000
_cell.angle_alpha   90.00
_cell.angle_beta   90.00
_cell.angle_gamma   90.00
#
_symmetry.space_group_name_H-M   'P 1'
#
loop_
_entity.id
_entity.type
_entity.pdbx_description
1 polymer ?
#
loop_
_entity_poly.entity_id
_entity_poly.type
_entity_poly.pdbx_seq_one_letter_code
_entity_poly.pdbx_strand_id
1 'polypeptide(L)'
;MLKVDDLLGQKDLQGYLDKAKSAFEHNEDVMLVVSSVLDRAEFDRSLAEGRCQGLDDGQIADQIREKLGNLGKQLLDSHELSGLFLTGGDTAFGLLSLLNVHEVDIKREVVLGLPLMQVVGSTYDGLGIVTKAGAFGNKDAISYALRVLRQQD
;
A
#
# COMPACT_ATOMS: atom_id res chain seq x y z
N MET A 1 8.41 -8.00 3.77
CA MET A 1 9.15 -6.75 3.51
C MET A 1 9.70 -6.78 2.10
N LEU A 2 9.51 -5.70 1.34
CA LEU A 2 10.06 -5.50 0.02
C LEU A 2 11.35 -4.70 0.14
N LYS A 3 12.43 -5.20 -0.45
CA LYS A 3 13.69 -4.47 -0.51
C LYS A 3 13.62 -3.39 -1.58
N VAL A 4 14.20 -2.23 -1.28
CA VAL A 4 14.19 -1.14 -2.26
C VAL A 4 15.00 -1.49 -3.50
N ASP A 5 16.09 -2.24 -3.38
CA ASP A 5 16.87 -2.71 -4.53
C ASP A 5 16.04 -3.55 -5.51
N ASP A 6 15.07 -4.33 -5.01
CA ASP A 6 14.17 -5.10 -5.86
C ASP A 6 13.14 -4.16 -6.53
N LEU A 7 12.70 -3.10 -5.84
CA LEU A 7 11.79 -2.08 -6.36
C LEU A 7 12.47 -1.08 -7.31
N LEU A 8 13.77 -0.86 -7.24
CA LEU A 8 14.50 0.01 -8.18
C LEU A 8 15.05 -0.80 -9.36
N GLY A 9 15.49 -2.04 -9.13
CA GLY A 9 16.05 -2.89 -10.18
C GLY A 9 15.01 -3.46 -11.17
N GLN A 10 15.50 -4.17 -12.20
CA GLN A 10 14.68 -4.92 -13.15
C GLN A 10 14.27 -6.31 -12.64
N LYS A 11 14.38 -6.55 -11.33
CA LYS A 11 14.01 -7.85 -10.77
C LYS A 11 12.52 -8.08 -10.88
N ASP A 12 12.18 -9.32 -11.17
CA ASP A 12 10.82 -9.79 -11.09
C ASP A 12 10.34 -9.79 -9.63
N LEU A 13 9.16 -9.21 -9.42
CA LEU A 13 8.51 -9.12 -8.11
C LEU A 13 7.52 -10.27 -7.88
N GLN A 14 7.43 -11.23 -8.80
CA GLN A 14 6.55 -12.40 -8.72
C GLN A 14 6.69 -13.15 -7.40
N GLY A 15 7.92 -13.30 -6.89
CA GLY A 15 8.15 -13.98 -5.60
C GLY A 15 7.52 -13.26 -4.39
N TYR A 16 7.25 -11.95 -4.47
CA TYR A 16 6.48 -11.23 -3.45
C TYR A 16 4.98 -11.45 -3.63
N LEU A 17 4.50 -11.48 -4.88
CA LEU A 17 3.10 -11.76 -5.20
C LEU A 17 2.70 -13.17 -4.76
N ASP A 18 3.50 -14.18 -5.07
CA ASP A 18 3.17 -15.57 -4.74
C ASP A 18 3.05 -15.79 -3.23
N LYS A 19 3.93 -15.14 -2.46
CA LYS A 19 3.85 -15.16 -0.99
C LYS A 19 2.58 -14.51 -0.48
N ALA A 20 2.21 -13.36 -1.04
CA ALA A 20 0.98 -12.65 -0.66
C ALA A 20 -0.27 -13.46 -1.01
N LYS A 21 -0.33 -14.04 -2.23
CA LYS A 21 -1.43 -14.90 -2.67
C LYS A 21 -1.56 -16.14 -1.78
N SER A 22 -0.44 -16.80 -1.46
CA SER A 22 -0.44 -17.93 -0.54
C SER A 22 -0.95 -17.55 0.85
N ALA A 23 -0.61 -16.37 1.38
CA ALA A 23 -1.17 -15.90 2.65
C ALA A 23 -2.69 -15.68 2.59
N PHE A 24 -3.22 -15.13 1.48
CA PHE A 24 -4.66 -14.99 1.28
C PHE A 24 -5.40 -16.34 1.25
N GLU A 25 -4.82 -17.38 0.65
CA GLU A 25 -5.36 -18.75 0.66
C GLU A 25 -5.51 -19.31 2.08
N HIS A 26 -4.72 -18.82 3.03
CA HIS A 26 -4.78 -19.18 4.45
C HIS A 26 -5.62 -18.19 5.30
N ASN A 27 -6.34 -17.26 4.66
CA ASN A 27 -7.11 -16.18 5.30
C ASN A 27 -6.27 -15.25 6.20
N GLU A 28 -5.01 -15.03 5.85
CA GLU A 28 -4.11 -14.13 6.56
C GLU A 28 -4.13 -12.70 5.97
N ASP A 29 -3.94 -11.69 6.83
CA ASP A 29 -3.72 -10.33 6.36
C ASP A 29 -2.33 -10.18 5.75
N VAL A 30 -2.23 -9.46 4.64
CA VAL A 30 -0.94 -9.15 4.00
C VAL A 30 -0.62 -7.68 4.16
N MET A 31 0.61 -7.39 4.59
CA MET A 31 1.14 -6.02 4.64
C MET A 31 2.35 -5.86 3.72
N LEU A 32 2.19 -5.03 2.68
CA LEU A 32 3.29 -4.64 1.81
C LEU A 32 4.07 -3.50 2.48
N VAL A 33 5.28 -3.80 2.95
CA VAL A 33 6.15 -2.83 3.64
C VAL A 33 7.46 -2.70 2.89
N VAL A 34 7.78 -1.48 2.46
CA VAL A 34 9.09 -1.14 1.90
C VAL A 34 10.10 -1.02 3.04
N SER A 35 11.24 -1.69 2.89
CA SER A 35 12.18 -1.89 3.98
C SER A 35 12.83 -0.59 4.49
N SER A 36 13.02 0.39 3.60
CA SER A 36 13.50 1.74 3.93
C SER A 36 12.60 2.55 4.86
N VAL A 37 11.33 2.15 5.06
CA VAL A 37 10.42 2.81 6.02
C VAL A 37 10.86 2.55 7.47
N LEU A 38 11.52 1.41 7.72
CA LEU A 38 11.88 0.97 9.07
C LEU A 38 13.36 1.18 9.39
N ASP A 39 14.21 1.36 8.38
CA ASP A 39 15.65 1.48 8.53
C ASP A 39 16.18 2.67 7.71
N ARG A 40 16.72 3.68 8.42
CA ARG A 40 17.32 4.86 7.82
C ARG A 40 18.55 4.51 6.98
N ALA A 41 19.34 3.52 7.38
CA ALA A 41 20.49 3.09 6.61
C ALA A 41 20.06 2.39 5.31
N GLU A 42 18.92 1.71 5.27
CA GLU A 42 18.33 1.22 4.02
C GLU A 42 17.78 2.35 3.16
N PHE A 43 17.15 3.34 3.76
CA PHE A 43 16.70 4.53 3.03
C PHE A 43 17.85 5.25 2.33
N ASP A 44 18.95 5.53 3.04
CA ASP A 44 20.09 6.24 2.46
C ASP A 44 20.79 5.39 1.37
N ARG A 45 20.85 4.05 1.55
CA ARG A 45 21.34 3.12 0.52
C ARG A 45 20.48 3.14 -0.74
N SER A 46 19.15 3.20 -0.57
CA SER A 46 18.20 3.27 -1.67
C SER A 46 18.41 4.50 -2.56
N LEU A 47 18.65 5.65 -1.91
CA LEU A 47 18.96 6.89 -2.62
C LEU A 47 20.29 6.79 -3.35
N ALA A 48 21.32 6.22 -2.72
CA ALA A 48 22.62 6.03 -3.35
C ALA A 48 22.52 5.14 -4.60
N GLU A 49 21.81 4.01 -4.51
CA GLU A 49 21.59 3.09 -5.63
C GLU A 49 20.85 3.76 -6.79
N GLY A 50 19.73 4.44 -6.51
CA GLY A 50 18.98 5.13 -7.56
C GLY A 50 19.79 6.26 -8.23
N ARG A 51 20.59 7.00 -7.45
CA ARG A 51 21.50 8.02 -7.98
C ARG A 51 22.62 7.43 -8.84
N CYS A 52 23.13 6.24 -8.51
CA CYS A 52 24.06 5.50 -9.38
C CYS A 52 23.44 5.12 -10.73
N GLN A 53 22.12 5.00 -10.80
CA GLN A 53 21.36 4.77 -12.02
C GLN A 53 20.97 6.08 -12.76
N GLY A 54 21.43 7.24 -12.26
CA GLY A 54 21.16 8.55 -12.85
C GLY A 54 19.81 9.15 -12.48
N LEU A 55 19.13 8.60 -11.46
CA LEU A 55 17.85 9.10 -10.99
C LEU A 55 18.03 10.17 -9.91
N ASP A 56 17.15 11.17 -9.89
CA ASP A 56 17.01 12.07 -8.75
C ASP A 56 16.11 11.46 -7.65
N ASP A 57 16.14 12.08 -6.46
CA ASP A 57 15.39 11.58 -5.30
C ASP A 57 13.88 11.48 -5.54
N GLY A 58 13.32 12.36 -6.38
CA GLY A 58 11.92 12.33 -6.78
C GLY A 58 11.62 11.14 -7.67
N GLN A 59 12.42 10.93 -8.71
CA GLN A 59 12.30 9.78 -9.62
C GLN A 59 12.44 8.44 -8.90
N ILE A 60 13.33 8.35 -7.90
CA ILE A 60 13.47 7.16 -7.04
C ILE A 60 12.17 6.90 -6.28
N ALA A 61 11.62 7.94 -5.63
CA ALA A 61 10.37 7.82 -4.90
C ALA A 61 9.21 7.44 -5.84
N ASP A 62 9.14 8.02 -7.03
CA ASP A 62 8.11 7.76 -8.03
C ASP A 62 8.14 6.30 -8.48
N GLN A 63 9.32 5.75 -8.80
CA GLN A 63 9.46 4.35 -9.18
C GLN A 63 9.06 3.39 -8.05
N ILE A 64 9.45 3.69 -6.81
CA ILE A 64 9.06 2.87 -5.65
C ILE A 64 7.53 2.87 -5.49
N ARG A 65 6.90 4.06 -5.57
CA ARG A 65 5.44 4.19 -5.47
C ARG A 65 4.73 3.46 -6.61
N GLU A 66 5.21 3.58 -7.83
CA GLU A 66 4.63 2.92 -9.00
C GLU A 66 4.71 1.39 -8.88
N LYS A 67 5.88 0.83 -8.53
CA LYS A 67 6.01 -0.63 -8.37
C LYS A 67 5.21 -1.16 -7.18
N LEU A 68 5.20 -0.45 -6.05
CA LEU A 68 4.37 -0.82 -4.90
C LEU A 68 2.88 -0.77 -5.25
N GLY A 69 2.45 0.26 -5.98
CA GLY A 69 1.08 0.40 -6.47
C GLY A 69 0.69 -0.74 -7.42
N ASN A 70 1.55 -1.08 -8.38
CA ASN A 70 1.35 -2.19 -9.30
C ASN A 70 1.26 -3.54 -8.59
N LEU A 71 2.03 -3.76 -7.53
CA LEU A 71 1.88 -4.95 -6.69
C LEU A 71 0.52 -4.96 -5.98
N GLY A 72 0.12 -3.85 -5.37
CA GLY A 72 -1.19 -3.71 -4.74
C GLY A 72 -2.35 -3.99 -5.71
N LYS A 73 -2.28 -3.44 -6.92
CA LYS A 73 -3.27 -3.69 -7.99
C LYS A 73 -3.32 -5.17 -8.38
N GLN A 74 -2.18 -5.81 -8.61
CA GLN A 74 -2.16 -7.23 -8.98
C GLN A 74 -2.74 -8.14 -7.88
N LEU A 75 -2.58 -7.77 -6.60
CA LEU A 75 -3.21 -8.50 -5.50
C LEU A 75 -4.72 -8.28 -5.49
N LEU A 76 -5.20 -7.04 -5.62
CA LEU A 76 -6.62 -6.70 -5.73
C LEU A 76 -7.31 -7.37 -6.92
N ASP A 77 -6.63 -7.46 -8.06
CA ASP A 77 -7.20 -8.08 -9.27
C ASP A 77 -7.25 -9.62 -9.15
N SER A 78 -6.46 -10.21 -8.26
CA SER A 78 -6.36 -11.67 -8.11
C SER A 78 -7.20 -12.23 -6.98
N HIS A 79 -7.60 -11.40 -6.02
CA HIS A 79 -8.33 -11.82 -4.82
C HIS A 79 -9.35 -10.75 -4.44
N GLU A 80 -10.54 -11.18 -4.05
CA GLU A 80 -11.53 -10.31 -3.43
C GLU A 80 -11.11 -10.04 -1.98
N LEU A 81 -10.75 -8.79 -1.68
CA LEU A 81 -10.28 -8.37 -0.36
C LEU A 81 -11.39 -7.60 0.36
N SER A 82 -11.55 -7.84 1.67
CA SER A 82 -12.51 -7.08 2.50
C SER A 82 -12.18 -5.59 2.58
N GLY A 83 -10.94 -5.19 2.28
CA GLY A 83 -10.57 -3.80 2.20
C GLY A 83 -9.06 -3.54 2.23
N LEU A 84 -8.70 -2.27 2.17
CA LEU A 84 -7.32 -1.79 2.11
C LEU A 84 -7.01 -0.85 3.27
N PHE A 85 -5.86 -1.06 3.90
CA PHE A 85 -5.25 -0.08 4.79
C PHE A 85 -4.05 0.57 4.10
N LEU A 86 -4.06 1.90 3.99
CA LEU A 86 -3.04 2.68 3.29
C LEU A 86 -2.43 3.71 4.24
N THR A 87 -1.11 3.72 4.39
CA THR A 87 -0.41 4.69 5.25
C THR A 87 0.59 5.50 4.44
N GLY A 88 0.52 6.82 4.59
CA GLY A 88 1.25 7.79 3.74
C GLY A 88 0.36 8.33 2.61
N GLY A 89 0.34 9.65 2.46
CA GLY A 89 -0.50 10.33 1.46
C GLY A 89 -0.14 9.95 0.03
N ASP A 90 1.15 9.97 -0.31
CA ASP A 90 1.61 9.66 -1.66
C ASP A 90 1.36 8.19 -2.03
N THR A 91 1.47 7.26 -1.07
CA THR A 91 1.15 5.85 -1.29
C THR A 91 -0.33 5.66 -1.55
N ALA A 92 -1.19 6.29 -0.74
CA ALA A 92 -2.63 6.22 -0.94
C ALA A 92 -3.04 6.81 -2.29
N PHE A 93 -2.55 8.02 -2.60
CA PHE A 93 -2.82 8.69 -3.87
C PHE A 93 -2.30 7.90 -5.07
N GLY A 94 -1.08 7.39 -4.99
CA GLY A 94 -0.45 6.63 -6.07
C GLY A 94 -1.22 5.36 -6.41
N LEU A 95 -1.63 4.58 -5.40
CA LEU A 95 -2.42 3.38 -5.61
C LEU A 95 -3.82 3.72 -6.17
N LEU A 96 -4.54 4.66 -5.57
CA LEU A 96 -5.90 4.99 -6.02
C LEU A 96 -5.93 5.54 -7.45
N SER A 97 -4.93 6.35 -7.81
CA SER A 97 -4.76 6.83 -9.19
C SER A 97 -4.54 5.67 -10.16
N LEU A 98 -3.70 4.69 -9.79
CA LEU A 98 -3.41 3.51 -10.59
C LEU A 98 -4.61 2.55 -10.72
N LEU A 99 -5.49 2.54 -9.72
CA LEU A 99 -6.76 1.80 -9.75
C LEU A 99 -7.89 2.54 -10.49
N ASN A 100 -7.64 3.75 -11.00
CA ASN A 100 -8.66 4.65 -11.57
C ASN A 100 -9.83 4.92 -10.61
N VAL A 101 -9.54 5.00 -9.31
CA VAL A 101 -10.50 5.42 -8.29
C VAL A 101 -10.51 6.94 -8.24
N HIS A 102 -11.61 7.54 -8.67
CA HIS A 102 -11.77 9.01 -8.72
C HIS A 102 -12.64 9.54 -7.59
N GLU A 103 -13.45 8.68 -6.97
CA GLU A 103 -14.40 9.06 -5.93
C GLU A 103 -14.40 8.03 -4.81
N VAL A 104 -14.47 8.54 -3.59
CA VAL A 104 -14.66 7.75 -2.38
C VAL A 104 -15.68 8.44 -1.48
N ASP A 105 -16.55 7.65 -0.85
CA ASP A 105 -17.50 8.14 0.15
C ASP A 105 -16.90 7.97 1.55
N ILE A 106 -16.79 9.07 2.31
CA ILE A 106 -16.26 9.06 3.67
C ILE A 106 -17.37 8.63 4.62
N LYS A 107 -17.23 7.43 5.18
CA LYS A 107 -18.28 6.83 6.04
C LYS A 107 -18.21 7.35 7.46
N ARG A 108 -17.03 7.25 8.08
CA ARG A 108 -16.76 7.65 9.48
C ARG A 108 -15.27 7.60 9.76
N GLU A 109 -14.85 8.15 10.89
CA GLU A 109 -13.52 7.85 11.42
C GLU A 109 -13.51 6.48 12.12
N VAL A 110 -12.46 5.72 11.88
CA VAL A 110 -12.16 4.49 12.62
C VAL A 110 -11.57 4.87 13.98
N VAL A 111 -10.55 5.70 13.94
CA VAL A 111 -9.97 6.45 15.07
C VAL A 111 -9.65 7.86 14.57
N LEU A 112 -9.41 8.79 15.48
CA LEU A 112 -9.13 10.19 15.13
C LEU A 112 -8.05 10.29 14.04
N GLY A 113 -8.39 10.87 12.89
CA GLY A 113 -7.50 11.05 11.75
C GLY A 113 -7.30 9.83 10.83
N LEU A 114 -8.07 8.75 11.02
CA LEU A 114 -8.09 7.58 10.14
C LEU A 114 -9.51 7.37 9.59
N PRO A 115 -9.85 7.98 8.45
CA PRO A 115 -11.17 7.82 7.86
C PRO A 115 -11.34 6.42 7.27
N LEU A 116 -12.50 5.80 7.52
CA LEU A 116 -13.04 4.73 6.71
C LEU A 116 -13.79 5.35 5.54
N MET A 117 -13.41 4.94 4.35
CA MET A 117 -13.97 5.36 3.09
C MET A 117 -14.40 4.14 2.29
N GLN A 118 -15.25 4.35 1.29
CA GLN A 118 -15.68 3.31 0.36
C GLN A 118 -15.52 3.82 -1.05
N VAL A 119 -14.96 3.01 -1.95
CA VAL A 119 -14.87 3.35 -3.36
C VAL A 119 -16.26 3.49 -3.96
N VAL A 120 -16.44 4.53 -4.80
CA VAL A 120 -17.68 4.77 -5.56
C VAL A 120 -17.37 4.66 -7.05
N GLY A 121 -18.05 3.73 -7.72
CA GLY A 121 -17.82 3.37 -9.11
C GLY A 121 -16.52 2.58 -9.34
N SER A 122 -16.13 2.43 -10.61
CA SER A 122 -15.01 1.58 -11.08
C SER A 122 -15.23 0.07 -10.90
N THR A 123 -14.21 -0.73 -11.21
CA THR A 123 -14.21 -2.18 -10.96
C THR A 123 -14.07 -2.53 -9.47
N TYR A 124 -13.67 -1.56 -8.63
CA TYR A 124 -13.50 -1.74 -7.19
C TYR A 124 -14.64 -1.11 -6.38
N ASP A 125 -15.81 -0.90 -6.99
CA ASP A 125 -16.98 -0.31 -6.33
C ASP A 125 -17.30 -1.04 -5.02
N GLY A 126 -17.55 -0.27 -3.97
CA GLY A 126 -17.83 -0.83 -2.66
C GLY A 126 -16.60 -1.23 -1.82
N LEU A 127 -15.39 -1.23 -2.37
CA LEU A 127 -14.17 -1.59 -1.63
C LEU A 127 -13.93 -0.62 -0.45
N GLY A 128 -13.81 -1.18 0.76
CA GLY A 128 -13.45 -0.43 1.96
C GLY A 128 -11.99 0.01 1.98
N ILE A 129 -11.75 1.28 2.32
CA ILE A 129 -10.40 1.86 2.40
C ILE A 129 -10.27 2.62 3.73
N VAL A 130 -9.22 2.32 4.48
CA VAL A 130 -8.77 3.15 5.60
C VAL A 130 -7.44 3.78 5.24
N THR A 131 -7.36 5.11 5.33
CA THR A 131 -6.09 5.83 5.17
C THR A 131 -5.56 6.33 6.50
N LYS A 132 -4.23 6.46 6.59
CA LYS A 132 -3.54 7.04 7.73
C LYS A 132 -2.48 8.03 7.25
N ALA A 133 -2.58 9.29 7.67
CA ALA A 133 -1.48 10.23 7.52
C ALA A 133 -0.28 9.80 8.40
N GLY A 134 0.96 10.07 7.97
CA GLY A 134 2.18 9.48 8.54
C GLY A 134 2.31 9.54 10.07
N ALA A 135 1.87 10.64 10.71
CA ALA A 135 2.02 10.87 12.16
C ALA A 135 0.80 10.48 13.03
N PHE A 136 -0.29 9.94 12.47
CA PHE A 136 -1.54 9.72 13.20
C PHE A 136 -1.74 8.28 13.69
N GLY A 137 -2.57 8.11 14.73
CA GLY A 137 -2.92 6.80 15.31
C GLY A 137 -1.98 6.35 16.43
N ASN A 138 -2.50 5.51 17.33
CA ASN A 138 -1.71 4.82 18.35
C ASN A 138 -1.14 3.49 17.80
N LYS A 139 -0.39 2.76 18.63
CA LYS A 139 0.22 1.47 18.26
C LYS A 139 -0.78 0.40 17.78
N ASP A 140 -2.06 0.55 18.11
CA ASP A 140 -3.12 -0.41 17.80
C ASP A 140 -3.94 -0.01 16.56
N ALA A 141 -3.63 1.14 15.94
CA ALA A 141 -4.42 1.73 14.85
C ALA A 141 -4.56 0.79 13.64
N ILE A 142 -3.48 0.11 13.24
CA ILE A 142 -3.51 -0.83 12.10
C ILE A 142 -4.42 -2.01 12.43
N SER A 143 -4.22 -2.66 13.59
CA SER A 143 -5.02 -3.82 13.99
C SER A 143 -6.50 -3.49 14.12
N TYR A 144 -6.83 -2.31 14.63
CA TYR A 144 -8.22 -1.88 14.74
C TYR A 144 -8.84 -1.56 13.36
N ALA A 145 -8.09 -0.90 12.47
CA ALA A 145 -8.53 -0.66 11.10
C ALA A 145 -8.80 -1.96 10.33
N LEU A 146 -7.90 -2.94 10.41
CA LEU A 146 -8.10 -4.24 9.76
C LEU A 146 -9.34 -4.97 10.29
N ARG A 147 -9.61 -4.90 11.60
CA ARG A 147 -10.86 -5.45 12.17
C ARG A 147 -12.11 -4.77 11.61
N VAL A 148 -12.08 -3.44 11.48
CA VAL A 148 -13.21 -2.68 10.91
C VAL A 148 -13.44 -3.03 9.44
N LEU A 149 -12.37 -3.18 8.66
CA LEU A 149 -12.46 -3.56 7.24
C LEU A 149 -13.04 -4.97 7.04
N ARG A 150 -12.75 -5.91 7.94
CA ARG A 150 -13.33 -7.27 7.91
C ARG A 150 -14.81 -7.35 8.29
N GLN A 151 -15.35 -6.30 8.91
CA GLN A 151 -16.72 -6.25 9.42
C GLN A 151 -17.66 -5.45 8.52
N GLN A 152 -17.24 -5.12 7.29
CA GLN A 152 -18.15 -4.52 6.32
C GLN A 152 -19.15 -5.58 5.84
N ASP A 153 -20.44 -5.27 6.03
CA ASP A 153 -21.60 -6.07 5.62
C ASP A 153 -21.80 -6.06 4.10
#